data_AF-A0A8T5U034-F1
#
_entry.id   AF-A0A8T5U034-F1
#
_cell.length_a   1.000
_cell.length_b   1.000
_cell.length_c   1.000
_cell.angle_alpha   90.00
_cell.angle_beta   90.00
_cell.angle_gamma   90.00
#
_symmetry.space_group_name_H-M   'P 1'
#
loop_
_entity.id
_entity.type
_entity.pdbx_description
1 polymer ?
#
loop_
_entity_poly.entity_id
_entity_poly.type
_entity_poly.pdbx_seq_one_letter_code
_entity_poly.pdbx_strand_id
1 'polypeptide(L)'
;EEGRKGMEFAEKIIMSDEYDIVILDEVGVAVEYGIVNIDDVLKLIDNKPEKVELIITGGPKMHPKIKERADLLTEMRMIKHYYSSKGIKARFGIEH
;
A
#
# COMPACT_ATOMS: atom_id res chain seq x y z
N GLU A 1 3.42 12.36 -12.27
CA GLU A 1 3.59 13.59 -11.46
C GLU A 1 2.98 13.44 -10.08
N GLU A 2 1.69 13.14 -9.97
CA GLU A 2 1.00 12.97 -8.67
C GLU A 2 1.59 11.84 -7.80
N GLY A 3 1.98 10.71 -8.40
CA GLY A 3 2.65 9.63 -7.68
C GLY A 3 3.93 10.07 -6.96
N ARG A 4 4.75 10.91 -7.62
CA ARG A 4 5.96 11.50 -7.03
C ARG A 4 5.61 12.40 -5.84
N LYS A 5 4.63 13.29 -6.00
CA LYS A 5 4.18 14.18 -4.91
C LYS A 5 3.67 13.38 -3.70
N GLY A 6 2.93 12.30 -3.95
CA GLY A 6 2.47 11.39 -2.91
C GLY A 6 3.62 10.72 -2.16
N MET A 7 4.64 10.24 -2.87
CA MET A 7 5.82 9.62 -2.26
C MET A 7 6.66 10.63 -1.45
N GLU A 8 6.83 11.85 -1.95
CA GLU A 8 7.53 12.92 -1.21
C GLU A 8 6.80 13.29 0.07
N PHE A 9 5.47 13.34 0.02
CA PHE A 9 4.65 13.56 1.22
C PHE A 9 4.77 12.39 2.20
N ALA A 10 4.68 11.15 1.71
CA ALA A 10 4.84 9.96 2.55
C ALA A 10 6.21 9.91 3.23
N GLU A 11 7.29 10.19 2.49
CA GLU A 11 8.65 10.26 3.06
C GLU A 11 8.72 11.30 4.18
N LYS A 12 8.17 12.50 3.95
CA LYS A 12 8.13 13.55 4.96
C LYS A 12 7.39 13.11 6.23
N ILE A 13 6.23 12.45 6.10
CA ILE A 13 5.43 11.98 7.24
C ILE A 13 6.12 10.85 7.99
N ILE A 14 6.68 9.87 7.28
CA ILE A 14 7.39 8.74 7.89
C ILE A 14 8.63 9.23 8.65
N MET A 15 9.33 10.22 8.09
CA MET A 15 10.56 10.77 8.68
C MET A 15 10.32 11.84 9.74
N SER A 16 9.09 12.35 9.92
CA SER A 16 8.82 13.39 10.92
C SER A 16 8.88 12.86 12.35
N ASP A 17 8.84 11.53 12.53
CA ASP A 17 8.80 10.88 13.85
C ASP A 17 7.55 11.27 14.67
N GLU A 18 6.50 11.79 14.04
CA GLU A 18 5.25 12.22 14.69
C GLU A 18 4.18 11.11 14.78
N TYR A 19 4.30 10.06 13.97
CA TYR A 19 3.29 9.01 13.82
C TYR A 19 3.89 7.65 14.13
N ASP A 20 3.19 6.85 14.94
CA ASP A 20 3.59 5.47 15.21
C ASP A 20 3.16 4.51 14.08
N ILE A 21 2.12 4.86 13.31
CA ILE A 21 1.59 4.03 12.22
C ILE A 21 1.38 4.90 10.98
N VAL A 22 1.89 4.44 9.84
CA VAL A 22 1.65 5.04 8.52
C VAL A 22 1.11 3.98 7.57
N ILE A 23 0.02 4.30 6.87
CA ILE A 23 -0.63 3.40 5.90
C ILE A 23 -0.43 3.96 4.50
N LEU A 24 0.28 3.21 3.66
CA LEU A 24 0.39 3.46 2.22
C LEU A 24 -0.66 2.63 1.51
N ASP A 25 -1.86 3.19 1.42
CA ASP A 25 -3.01 2.52 0.82
C ASP A 25 -2.86 2.43 -0.72
N GLU A 26 -3.07 1.25 -1.28
CA GLU A 26 -3.00 0.90 -2.69
C GLU A 26 -1.65 1.20 -3.38
N VAL A 27 -0.57 1.42 -2.61
CA VAL A 27 0.76 1.68 -3.19
C VAL A 27 1.27 0.50 -4.00
N GLY A 28 0.89 -0.74 -3.64
CA GLY A 28 1.22 -1.92 -4.44
C GLY A 28 0.63 -1.87 -5.85
N VAL A 29 -0.58 -1.34 -5.99
CA VAL A 29 -1.23 -1.12 -7.28
C VAL A 29 -0.59 0.05 -8.02
N ALA A 30 -0.23 1.13 -7.32
CA ALA A 30 0.46 2.26 -7.91
C ALA A 30 1.83 1.87 -8.51
N VAL A 31 2.56 0.95 -7.87
CA VAL A 31 3.79 0.36 -8.41
C VAL A 31 3.49 -0.51 -9.63
N GLU A 32 2.45 -1.36 -9.61
CA GLU A 32 2.06 -2.19 -10.75
C GLU A 32 1.79 -1.34 -12.01
N TYR A 33 1.13 -0.20 -11.85
CA TYR A 33 0.80 0.71 -12.97
C TYR A 33 1.92 1.69 -13.32
N GLY A 34 3.08 1.64 -12.66
CA GLY A 34 4.21 2.54 -12.93
C GLY A 34 3.96 4.00 -12.51
N ILE A 35 2.97 4.24 -11.66
CA ILE A 35 2.66 5.57 -11.10
C ILE A 35 3.70 5.93 -10.02
N VAL A 36 4.15 4.93 -9.27
CA VAL A 36 5.18 5.02 -8.23
C VAL A 36 6.35 4.10 -8.63
N ASN A 37 7.58 4.58 -8.48
CA ASN A 37 8.76 3.75 -8.70
C ASN A 37 8.93 2.79 -7.50
N ILE A 38 9.16 1.52 -7.80
CA ILE A 38 9.46 0.50 -6.78
C ILE A 38 10.61 0.92 -5.87
N ASP A 39 11.68 1.52 -6.41
CA ASP A 39 12.86 1.86 -5.62
C ASP A 39 12.55 2.93 -4.55
N ASP A 40 11.60 3.82 -4.80
CA ASP A 40 11.15 4.82 -3.82
C ASP A 40 10.43 4.13 -2.65
N VAL A 41 9.60 3.11 -2.93
CA VAL A 41 8.91 2.33 -1.89
C VAL A 41 9.90 1.52 -1.06
N LEU A 42 10.86 0.86 -1.71
CA LEU A 42 11.90 0.10 -1.00
C LEU A 42 12.74 1.02 -0.11
N LYS A 43 13.08 2.22 -0.58
CA LYS A 43 13.79 3.23 0.21
C LYS A 43 13.00 3.60 1.47
N LEU A 44 11.67 3.77 1.40
CA LEU A 44 10.85 4.05 2.57
C LEU A 44 10.84 2.89 3.57
N ILE A 45 10.71 1.65 3.09
CA ILE A 45 10.73 0.46 3.95
C ILE A 45 12.08 0.37 4.67
N ASP A 46 13.18 0.55 3.94
CA ASP A 46 14.53 0.35 4.45
C ASP A 46 14.99 1.50 5.38
N ASN A 47 14.43 2.71 5.25
CA ASN A 47 14.87 3.90 6.01
C ASN A 47 13.85 4.44 7.01
N LYS A 48 12.65 3.87 7.14
CA LYS A 48 11.67 4.34 8.14
C LYS A 48 12.30 4.31 9.55
N PRO A 49 11.97 5.27 10.43
CA PRO A 49 12.36 5.16 11.83
C PRO A 49 11.85 3.86 12.46
N GLU A 50 12.64 3.28 13.37
CA GLU A 50 12.35 1.95 13.95
C GLU A 50 10.98 1.88 14.61
N LYS A 51 10.54 2.99 15.23
CA LYS A 51 9.25 3.06 15.92
C LYS A 51 8.02 3.11 15.00
N VAL A 52 8.20 3.43 13.72
CA VAL A 52 7.09 3.62 12.78
C VAL A 52 6.70 2.27 12.19
N GLU A 53 5.46 1.84 12.41
CA GLU A 53 4.85 0.72 11.72
C GLU A 53 4.35 1.17 10.34
N LEU A 54 4.85 0.53 9.28
CA LEU A 54 4.51 0.87 7.91
C LEU A 54 3.62 -0.21 7.31
N ILE A 55 2.36 0.12 7.06
CA ILE A 55 1.39 -0.79 6.46
C ILE A 55 1.26 -0.47 4.97
N ILE A 56 1.46 -1.47 4.12
CA ILE A 56 1.34 -1.36 2.67
C ILE A 56 0.17 -2.24 2.22
N THR A 57 -0.80 -1.63 1.51
CA THR A 57 -1.89 -2.38 0.87
C THR A 57 -1.72 -2.37 -0.66
N GLY A 58 -2.44 -3.28 -1.32
CA GLY A 58 -2.42 -3.38 -2.76
C GLY A 58 -3.07 -4.67 -3.27
N GLY A 59 -3.04 -4.82 -4.58
CA GLY A 59 -3.62 -5.95 -5.28
C GLY A 59 -2.80 -7.25 -5.24
N PRO A 60 -3.29 -8.31 -5.90
CA PRO A 60 -2.68 -9.64 -5.88
C PRO A 60 -1.25 -9.69 -6.47
N LYS A 61 -0.89 -8.69 -7.29
CA LYS A 61 0.41 -8.59 -7.97
C LYS A 61 1.41 -7.68 -7.24
N MET A 62 1.26 -7.51 -5.92
CA MET A 62 2.24 -6.84 -5.09
C MET A 62 3.67 -7.28 -5.42
N HIS A 63 4.56 -6.31 -5.65
CA HIS A 63 5.90 -6.54 -6.20
C HIS A 63 6.74 -7.47 -5.29
N PRO A 64 7.46 -8.46 -5.82
CA PRO A 64 8.21 -9.43 -5.02
C PRO A 64 9.20 -8.80 -4.02
N LYS A 65 9.90 -7.73 -4.43
CA LYS A 65 10.83 -7.01 -3.56
C LYS A 65 10.17 -6.37 -2.31
N ILE A 66 8.89 -6.00 -2.40
CA ILE A 66 8.11 -5.51 -1.25
C ILE A 66 7.79 -6.68 -0.33
N LYS A 67 7.29 -7.79 -0.91
CA LYS A 67 6.97 -9.01 -0.15
C LYS A 67 8.17 -9.57 0.62
N GLU A 68 9.36 -9.51 0.02
CA GLU A 68 10.60 -10.00 0.62
C GLU A 68 11.04 -9.18 1.84
N ARG A 69 10.76 -7.87 1.86
CA ARG A 69 11.12 -6.97 2.97
C ARG A 69 10.06 -6.89 4.07
N ALA A 70 8.86 -7.39 3.81
CA ALA A 70 7.78 -7.31 4.78
C ALA A 70 8.01 -8.29 5.92
N ASP A 71 8.02 -7.80 7.16
CA ASP A 71 8.07 -8.64 8.35
C ASP A 71 6.80 -9.48 8.52
N LEU A 72 5.65 -8.89 8.16
CA LEU A 72 4.34 -9.52 8.14
C LEU A 72 3.73 -9.40 6.74
N LEU A 73 3.31 -10.54 6.16
CA LEU A 73 2.62 -10.57 4.87
C LEU A 73 1.30 -11.34 4.97
N THR A 74 0.18 -10.65 4.72
CA THR A 74 -1.15 -11.26 4.65
C THR A 74 -1.68 -11.22 3.22
N GLU A 75 -2.18 -12.36 2.73
CA GLU A 75 -2.84 -12.46 1.42
C GLU A 75 -4.35 -12.62 1.59
N MET A 76 -5.12 -11.58 1.24
CA MET A 76 -6.59 -11.66 1.22
C MET A 76 -7.07 -12.32 -0.07
N ARG A 77 -7.47 -13.58 0.00
CA ARG A 77 -8.02 -14.31 -1.16
C ARG A 77 -9.54 -14.17 -1.25
N MET A 78 -10.02 -13.74 -2.41
CA MET A 78 -11.46 -13.65 -2.69
C MET A 78 -12.07 -15.05 -2.86
N ILE A 79 -12.54 -15.65 -1.77
CA ILE A 79 -13.25 -16.96 -1.82
C ILE A 79 -14.66 -16.81 -2.40
N LYS A 80 -15.34 -15.71 -2.06
CA LYS A 80 -16.68 -15.38 -2.56
C LYS A 80 -16.90 -13.87 -2.48
N HIS A 81 -17.49 -13.30 -3.53
CA HIS A 81 -17.91 -11.89 -3.54
C HIS A 81 -19.32 -11.77 -4.12
N TYR A 82 -20.17 -10.94 -3.51
CA TYR A 82 -21.55 -10.75 -3.99
C TYR A 82 -21.63 -9.97 -5.31
N TYR A 83 -20.60 -9.20 -5.64
CA TYR A 83 -20.50 -8.57 -6.96
C TYR A 83 -20.51 -9.64 -8.07
N SER A 84 -19.61 -10.61 -7.99
CA SER A 84 -19.48 -11.66 -9.02
C SER A 84 -20.59 -12.71 -8.95
N SER A 85 -21.06 -13.07 -7.74
CA SER A 85 -22.05 -14.14 -7.56
C SER A 85 -23.51 -13.68 -7.62
N LYS A 86 -23.80 -12.40 -7.34
CA LYS A 86 -25.16 -11.86 -7.23
C LYS A 86 -25.36 -10.54 -7.99
N GLY A 87 -24.32 -9.97 -8.59
CA GLY A 87 -24.41 -8.69 -9.29
C GLY A 87 -24.65 -7.48 -8.39
N ILE A 88 -24.48 -7.63 -7.06
CA ILE A 88 -24.66 -6.52 -6.12
C ILE A 88 -23.53 -5.50 -6.36
N LYS A 89 -23.91 -4.29 -6.76
CA LYS A 89 -23.00 -3.17 -7.01
C LYS A 89 -22.47 -2.56 -5.70
N ALA A 90 -21.53 -1.63 -5.83
CA ALA A 90 -21.01 -0.84 -4.72
C ALA A 90 -22.15 -0.21 -3.91
N ARG A 91 -22.05 -0.36 -2.59
CA ARG A 91 -23.01 0.16 -1.62
C ARG A 91 -22.36 1.27 -0.83
N PHE A 92 -23.07 2.38 -0.72
CA PHE A 92 -22.62 3.53 0.06
C PHE A 92 -22.27 3.12 1.50
N GLY A 93 -21.10 3.55 1.96
CA GLY A 93 -20.57 3.21 3.29
C GLY A 93 -19.93 1.84 3.40
N ILE A 94 -19.91 1.04 2.33
CA ILE A 94 -19.22 -0.26 2.29
C ILE A 94 -18.09 -0.22 1.26
N GLU A 95 -18.43 -0.02 -0.02
CA GLU A 95 -17.47 0.23 -1.09
C GLU A 95 -17.47 1.69 -1.47
N HIS A 96 -16.35 2.14 -2.04
CA HIS A 96 -16.09 3.49 -2.51
C HIS A 96 -15.41 3.43 -3.87
#